data_AF-A0A7C5I036-F1
#
_entry.id   AF-A0A7C5I036-F1
#
_cell.length_a   1.000
_cell.length_b   1.000
_cell.length_c   1.000
_cell.angle_alpha   90.00
_cell.angle_beta   90.00
_cell.angle_gamma   90.00
#
_symmetry.space_group_name_H-M   'P 1'
#
loop_
_entity.id
_entity.type
_entity.pdbx_description
1 polymer ?
#
loop_
_entity_poly.entity_id
_entity_poly.type
_entity_poly.pdbx_seq_one_letter_code
_entity_poly.pdbx_strand_id
1 'polypeptide(L)'
;MAPFPGFGYRTHSAAVLRNGFLGFREQRPGGGRKARERGAFAVTEGYNPKAIEDKWRDFWRKKGFFRTNTENTERKFYYLNMFPYPSGKLHAGHGRNYILGDAITRFLIMRGWNVLNPMGWDAFGLPAENAAIEQGIHPRDWTWRNIEEFKRQFRAWGVEYDWDREIATCEPDYYK
;
A
#
# COMPACT_ATOMS: atom_id res chain seq x y z
N MET A 1 22.83 34.79 -12.08
CA MET A 1 21.98 33.82 -12.80
C MET A 1 22.90 32.82 -13.49
N ALA A 2 22.97 31.59 -12.98
CA ALA A 2 23.69 30.48 -13.60
C ALA A 2 22.64 29.43 -14.04
N PRO A 3 22.77 28.79 -15.21
CA PRO A 3 21.77 27.86 -15.71
C PRO A 3 21.93 26.46 -15.08
N PHE A 4 20.80 25.80 -14.84
CA PHE A 4 20.73 24.39 -14.45
C PHE A 4 21.18 23.46 -15.60
N PRO A 5 21.92 22.37 -15.34
CA PRO A 5 22.22 21.38 -16.36
C PRO A 5 21.00 20.47 -16.59
N GLY A 6 20.57 20.38 -17.85
CA GLY A 6 19.45 19.55 -18.29
C GLY A 6 19.75 18.04 -18.20
N PHE A 7 18.79 17.27 -17.70
CA PHE A 7 18.78 15.82 -17.78
C PHE A 7 18.40 15.39 -19.20
N GLY A 8 19.37 14.87 -19.95
CA GLY A 8 19.14 14.22 -21.25
C GLY A 8 18.70 12.77 -21.08
N TYR A 9 17.53 12.41 -21.62
CA TYR A 9 17.13 11.01 -21.77
C TYR A 9 17.68 10.48 -23.09
N ARG A 10 18.58 9.50 -23.03
CA ARG A 10 18.99 8.71 -24.20
C ARG A 10 17.91 7.66 -24.47
N THR A 11 17.20 7.80 -25.58
CA THR A 11 16.37 6.72 -26.14
C THR A 11 17.26 5.81 -26.98
N HIS A 12 17.39 4.54 -26.59
CA HIS A 12 17.98 3.53 -27.46
C HIS A 12 16.93 3.08 -28.48
N SER A 13 17.20 3.40 -29.74
CA SER A 13 16.52 2.90 -30.93
C SER A 13 16.67 1.38 -31.03
N ALA A 14 15.56 0.66 -31.24
CA ALA A 14 15.56 -0.73 -31.66
C ALA A 14 15.09 -0.79 -33.12
N ALA A 15 16.03 -1.08 -34.01
CA ALA A 15 15.78 -1.38 -35.40
C ALA A 15 15.91 -2.89 -35.65
N VAL A 16 15.16 -3.36 -36.65
CA VAL A 16 15.31 -4.64 -37.38
C VAL A 16 14.71 -5.85 -36.61
N LEU A 17 13.65 -6.50 -37.11
CA LEU A 17 13.74 -7.50 -38.18
C LEU A 17 12.43 -7.59 -39.01
N ARG A 18 12.56 -7.34 -40.31
CA ARG A 18 11.71 -7.89 -41.38
C ARG A 18 12.18 -9.31 -41.69
N ASN A 19 11.24 -10.24 -41.85
CA ASN A 19 11.29 -11.48 -42.65
C ASN A 19 9.93 -12.17 -42.37
N GLY A 20 9.11 -12.65 -43.29
CA GLY A 20 9.23 -13.02 -44.70
C GLY A 20 8.01 -13.91 -44.92
N PHE A 21 7.00 -13.41 -45.64
CA PHE A 21 5.73 -14.10 -45.85
C PHE A 21 5.87 -15.00 -47.07
N LEU A 22 5.96 -16.32 -46.87
CA LEU A 22 5.87 -17.32 -47.93
C LEU A 22 5.00 -18.47 -47.41
N GLY A 23 3.71 -18.37 -47.71
CA GLY A 23 2.76 -19.45 -47.52
C GLY A 23 2.91 -20.48 -48.65
N PHE A 24 3.15 -21.73 -48.28
CA PHE A 24 3.02 -22.87 -49.17
C PHE A 24 1.88 -23.75 -48.67
N ARG A 25 0.95 -24.07 -49.58
CA ARG A 25 -0.32 -24.75 -49.34
C ARG A 25 -0.13 -26.27 -49.34
N GLU A 26 -0.63 -26.89 -48.27
CA GLU A 26 -1.33 -28.19 -48.16
C GLU A 26 -0.81 -29.43 -48.91
N GLN A 27 -0.44 -30.46 -48.15
CA GLN A 27 -0.76 -31.87 -48.41
C GLN A 27 -0.58 -32.71 -47.12
N ARG A 28 -1.63 -33.43 -46.70
CA ARG A 28 -1.56 -34.44 -45.63
C ARG A 28 -1.45 -35.83 -46.27
N PRO A 29 -0.68 -36.74 -45.68
CA PRO A 29 -1.16 -38.10 -45.50
C PRO A 29 -1.11 -38.54 -44.04
N GLY A 30 -2.03 -39.43 -43.69
CA GLY A 30 -2.35 -39.86 -42.34
C GLY A 30 -1.21 -40.54 -41.60
N GLY A 31 -1.14 -40.25 -40.30
CA GLY A 31 -0.33 -40.97 -39.33
C GLY A 31 -0.94 -40.70 -37.95
N GLY A 32 -1.45 -41.77 -37.31
CA GLY A 32 -2.15 -41.69 -36.03
C GLY A 32 -1.34 -40.97 -34.97
N ARG A 33 -1.80 -39.79 -34.56
CA ARG A 33 -1.30 -39.14 -33.36
C ARG A 33 -2.18 -39.59 -32.21
N LYS A 34 -1.63 -40.42 -31.31
CA LYS A 34 -2.17 -40.56 -29.95
C LYS A 34 -2.39 -39.14 -29.42
N ALA A 35 -3.63 -38.83 -29.05
CA ALA A 35 -3.93 -37.58 -28.38
C ALA A 35 -3.03 -37.52 -27.14
N ARG A 36 -2.03 -36.62 -27.15
CA ARG A 36 -1.43 -36.19 -25.90
C ARG A 36 -2.57 -35.52 -25.15
N GLU A 37 -3.04 -36.19 -24.09
CA GLU A 37 -3.81 -35.54 -23.05
C GLU A 37 -3.01 -34.31 -22.63
N ARG A 38 -3.46 -33.13 -23.07
CA ARG A 38 -3.02 -31.90 -22.45
C ARG A 38 -3.62 -32.01 -21.06
N GLY A 39 -2.80 -32.37 -20.08
CA GLY A 39 -3.17 -32.26 -18.69
C GLY A 39 -3.76 -30.87 -18.52
N ALA A 40 -5.07 -30.83 -18.31
CA ALA A 40 -5.74 -29.59 -17.97
C ALA A 40 -5.07 -29.16 -16.67
N PHE A 41 -4.25 -28.11 -16.72
CA PHE A 41 -3.96 -27.36 -15.51
C PHE A 41 -5.32 -26.84 -15.05
N ALA A 42 -5.91 -27.56 -14.10
CA ALA A 42 -7.13 -27.15 -13.44
C ALA A 42 -6.79 -25.91 -12.61
N VAL A 43 -6.82 -24.75 -13.25
CA VAL A 43 -6.77 -23.46 -12.55
C VAL A 43 -8.20 -23.08 -12.25
N THR A 44 -8.79 -23.65 -11.21
CA THR A 44 -10.09 -23.19 -10.69
C THR A 44 -10.22 -23.46 -9.19
N GLU A 45 -9.33 -22.91 -8.38
CA GLU A 45 -9.83 -22.28 -7.15
C GLU A 45 -10.14 -20.82 -7.52
N GLY A 46 -11.39 -20.40 -7.33
CA GLY A 46 -11.78 -19.02 -7.59
C GLY A 46 -10.98 -18.05 -6.71
N TYR A 47 -10.67 -16.85 -7.22
CA TYR A 47 -9.99 -15.82 -6.44
C TYR A 47 -10.82 -15.46 -5.19
N ASN A 48 -10.26 -15.72 -4.01
CA ASN A 48 -10.86 -15.38 -2.71
C ASN A 48 -10.03 -14.28 -2.03
N PRO A 49 -10.33 -12.99 -2.27
CA PRO A 49 -9.59 -11.88 -1.69
C PRO A 49 -9.57 -11.93 -0.17
N LYS A 50 -10.69 -12.28 0.48
CA LYS A 50 -10.77 -12.33 1.95
C LYS A 50 -9.73 -13.26 2.55
N ALA A 51 -9.62 -14.49 2.03
CA ALA A 51 -8.65 -15.47 2.51
C ALA A 51 -7.19 -15.04 2.23
N ILE A 52 -6.95 -14.39 1.10
CA ILE A 52 -5.61 -13.95 0.67
C ILE A 52 -5.15 -12.73 1.47
N GLU A 53 -6.00 -11.72 1.61
CA GLU A 53 -5.69 -10.46 2.30
C GLU A 53 -5.42 -10.70 3.79
N ASP A 54 -6.24 -11.50 4.49
CA ASP A 54 -6.01 -11.81 5.91
C ASP A 54 -4.65 -12.46 6.13
N LYS A 55 -4.33 -13.48 5.32
CA LYS A 55 -3.05 -14.18 5.39
C LYS A 55 -1.86 -13.23 5.23
N TRP A 56 -1.89 -12.36 4.23
CA TRP A 56 -0.73 -11.51 3.92
C TRP A 56 -0.54 -10.36 4.92
N ARG A 57 -1.64 -9.75 5.39
CA ARG A 57 -1.58 -8.73 6.46
C ARG A 57 -0.94 -9.28 7.74
N ASP A 58 -1.37 -10.46 8.16
CA ASP A 58 -0.79 -11.09 9.36
C ASP A 58 0.66 -11.50 9.15
N PHE A 59 1.02 -11.97 7.95
CA PHE A 59 2.40 -12.26 7.61
C PHE A 59 3.30 -11.01 7.69
N TRP A 60 2.88 -9.89 7.09
CA TRP A 60 3.66 -8.64 7.10
C TRP A 60 3.83 -8.09 8.52
N ARG A 61 2.75 -8.07 9.31
CA ARG A 61 2.79 -7.62 10.71
C ARG A 61 3.73 -8.48 11.55
N LYS A 62 3.65 -9.82 11.42
CA LYS A 62 4.51 -10.75 12.15
C LYS A 62 5.98 -10.60 11.76
N LYS A 63 6.27 -10.27 10.50
CA LYS A 63 7.63 -10.03 10.01
C LYS A 63 8.15 -8.63 10.33
N GLY A 64 7.28 -7.68 10.68
CA GLY A 64 7.67 -6.31 11.00
C GLY A 64 8.25 -5.57 9.80
N PHE A 65 7.80 -5.86 8.56
CA PHE A 65 8.37 -5.25 7.35
C PHE A 65 8.25 -3.73 7.28
N PHE A 66 7.31 -3.15 8.01
CA PHE A 66 7.05 -1.71 8.05
C PHE A 66 7.60 -1.03 9.31
N ARG A 67 8.29 -1.79 10.18
CA ARG A 67 9.02 -1.21 11.31
C ARG A 67 10.33 -0.63 10.83
N THR A 68 10.60 0.60 11.22
CA THR A 68 11.81 1.29 10.77
C THR A 68 12.89 1.19 11.83
N ASN A 69 14.10 0.77 11.43
CA ASN A 69 15.26 0.88 12.30
C ASN A 69 15.81 2.31 12.24
N THR A 70 15.49 3.15 13.22
CA THR A 70 15.94 4.55 13.25
C THR A 70 17.44 4.74 13.50
N GLU A 71 18.14 3.70 13.98
CA GLU A 71 19.59 3.70 14.12
C GLU A 71 20.31 3.53 12.78
N ASN A 72 19.64 2.93 11.78
CA ASN A 72 20.19 2.79 10.45
C ASN A 72 20.06 4.11 9.67
N THR A 73 21.19 4.79 9.50
CA THR A 73 21.25 6.09 8.79
C THR A 73 21.50 5.95 7.29
N GLU A 74 21.79 4.74 6.79
CA GLU A 74 21.98 4.49 5.36
C GLU A 74 20.65 4.48 4.62
N ARG A 75 20.61 5.15 3.46
CA ARG A 75 19.43 5.21 2.58
C ARG A 75 18.14 5.51 3.34
N LYS A 76 18.19 6.48 4.26
CA LYS A 76 17.02 6.91 5.04
C LYS A 76 16.02 7.65 4.16
N PHE A 77 14.74 7.36 4.35
CA PHE A 77 13.65 8.12 3.76
C PHE A 77 12.55 8.31 4.81
N TYR A 78 11.99 9.51 4.90
CA TYR A 78 10.83 9.78 5.74
C TYR A 78 9.64 10.10 4.83
N TYR A 79 8.68 9.18 4.75
CA TYR A 79 7.41 9.40 4.09
C TYR A 79 6.37 9.79 5.15
N LEU A 80 5.72 10.94 4.99
CA LEU A 80 4.73 11.43 5.95
C LEU A 80 3.42 11.73 5.23
N ASN A 81 2.34 11.08 5.69
CA ASN A 81 0.99 11.49 5.35
C ASN A 81 0.47 12.45 6.43
N MET A 82 -0.39 13.39 6.04
CA MET A 82 -1.15 14.18 7.01
C MET A 82 -2.01 13.24 7.86
N PHE A 83 -1.87 13.32 9.19
CA PHE A 83 -2.61 12.48 10.11
C PHE A 83 -4.11 12.79 10.07
N PRO A 84 -4.98 11.77 10.14
CA PRO A 84 -6.41 11.98 10.11
C PRO A 84 -6.94 12.54 11.43
N TYR A 85 -8.04 13.29 11.33
CA TYR A 85 -8.90 13.59 12.46
C TYR A 85 -9.78 12.37 12.78
N PRO A 86 -9.79 11.84 14.02
CA PRO A 86 -10.59 10.70 14.42
C PRO A 86 -12.04 11.10 14.72
N SER A 87 -12.71 11.72 13.74
CA SER A 87 -14.07 12.26 13.88
C SER A 87 -15.16 11.35 13.28
N GLY A 88 -14.81 10.17 12.75
CA GLY A 88 -15.80 9.25 12.18
C GLY A 88 -15.21 7.99 11.55
N LYS A 89 -15.30 7.87 10.21
CA LYS A 89 -14.78 6.72 9.44
C LYS A 89 -13.92 7.20 8.27
N LEU A 90 -13.00 6.36 7.80
CA LEU A 90 -12.28 6.59 6.57
C LEU A 90 -13.25 6.69 5.38
N HIS A 91 -12.88 7.51 4.40
CA HIS A 91 -13.65 7.77 3.18
C HIS A 91 -12.71 7.77 1.97
N ALA A 92 -13.24 7.85 0.75
CA ALA A 92 -12.43 7.75 -0.47
C ALA A 92 -11.27 8.76 -0.53
N GLY A 93 -11.47 9.99 -0.03
CA GLY A 93 -10.39 10.99 0.11
C GLY A 93 -9.21 10.52 0.97
N HIS A 94 -9.48 9.84 2.10
CA HIS A 94 -8.44 9.20 2.91
C HIS A 94 -7.74 8.09 2.11
N GLY A 95 -8.48 7.27 1.37
CA GLY A 95 -7.92 6.25 0.49
C GLY A 95 -6.92 6.83 -0.52
N ARG A 96 -7.27 7.94 -1.18
CA ARG A 96 -6.37 8.64 -2.12
C ARG A 96 -5.05 9.06 -1.47
N ASN A 97 -5.10 9.53 -0.23
CA ASN A 97 -3.90 9.97 0.50
C ASN A 97 -3.04 8.76 0.92
N TYR A 98 -3.65 7.85 1.67
CA TYR A 98 -2.93 6.82 2.42
C TYR A 98 -2.49 5.63 1.56
N ILE A 99 -3.30 5.22 0.58
CA ILE A 99 -2.94 4.13 -0.33
C ILE A 99 -1.77 4.54 -1.24
N LEU A 100 -1.76 5.80 -1.70
CA LEU A 100 -0.63 6.31 -2.48
C LEU A 100 0.65 6.33 -1.66
N GLY A 101 0.56 6.76 -0.40
CA GLY A 101 1.71 6.77 0.50
C GLY A 101 2.26 5.38 0.82
N ASP A 102 1.37 4.40 1.02
CA ASP A 102 1.76 3.01 1.21
C ASP A 102 2.42 2.42 -0.04
N ALA A 103 1.90 2.70 -1.24
CA ALA A 103 2.50 2.25 -2.49
C ALA A 103 3.93 2.78 -2.67
N ILE A 104 4.17 4.06 -2.36
CA ILE A 104 5.51 4.67 -2.41
C ILE A 104 6.42 4.06 -1.34
N THR A 105 5.92 3.88 -0.12
CA THR A 105 6.67 3.26 0.98
C THR A 105 7.14 1.86 0.61
N ARG A 106 6.25 1.01 0.10
CA ARG A 106 6.58 -0.34 -0.37
C ARG A 106 7.61 -0.33 -1.49
N PHE A 107 7.44 0.56 -2.47
CA PHE A 107 8.40 0.73 -3.56
C PHE A 107 9.80 1.06 -3.03
N LEU A 108 9.92 1.99 -2.08
CA LEU A 108 11.19 2.39 -1.50
C LEU A 108 11.83 1.26 -0.66
N ILE A 109 11.04 0.54 0.16
CA ILE A 109 11.51 -0.64 0.91
C ILE A 109 12.07 -1.70 -0.05
N MET A 110 11.36 -1.99 -1.14
CA MET A 110 11.82 -2.94 -2.18
C MET A 110 13.09 -2.49 -2.90
N ARG A 111 13.39 -1.19 -2.88
CA ARG A 111 14.63 -0.60 -3.42
C ARG A 111 15.76 -0.53 -2.38
N GLY A 112 15.55 -1.09 -1.19
CA GLY A 112 16.53 -1.15 -0.10
C GLY A 112 16.70 0.16 0.64
N TRP A 113 15.67 1.03 0.67
CA TRP A 113 15.66 2.20 1.54
C TRP A 113 15.19 1.83 2.94
N ASN A 114 15.75 2.49 3.95
CA ASN A 114 15.24 2.48 5.31
C ASN A 114 14.16 3.56 5.44
N VAL A 115 12.89 3.15 5.30
CA VAL A 115 11.77 4.09 5.21
C VAL A 115 11.06 4.20 6.55
N LEU A 116 10.97 5.41 7.09
CA LEU A 116 10.05 5.78 8.16
C LEU A 116 8.73 6.23 7.54
N ASN A 117 7.64 5.51 7.83
CA ASN A 117 6.28 5.89 7.46
C ASN A 117 5.37 5.70 8.69
N PRO A 118 5.31 6.68 9.60
CA PRO A 118 4.54 6.60 10.83
C PRO A 118 3.07 6.94 10.57
N MET A 119 2.23 6.63 11.53
CA MET A 119 0.86 7.12 11.60
C MET A 119 0.61 7.79 12.94
N GLY A 120 -0.38 8.67 12.97
CA GLY A 120 -0.84 9.31 14.19
C GLY A 120 -2.24 9.85 14.02
N TRP A 121 -2.72 10.52 15.05
CA TRP A 121 -4.09 11.02 15.14
C TRP A 121 -4.08 12.47 15.54
N ASP A 122 -4.61 13.33 14.67
CA ASP A 122 -4.88 14.72 15.05
C ASP A 122 -6.19 14.77 15.83
N ALA A 123 -6.08 14.56 17.13
CA ALA A 123 -7.16 14.09 17.99
C ALA A 123 -7.78 15.18 18.89
N PHE A 124 -7.35 16.43 18.76
CA PHE A 124 -7.98 17.59 19.39
C PHE A 124 -8.93 18.30 18.42
N GLY A 125 -9.72 19.22 18.98
CA GLY A 125 -10.47 20.22 18.22
C GLY A 125 -11.97 20.00 18.17
N LEU A 126 -12.67 21.06 17.74
CA LEU A 126 -14.12 21.14 17.68
C LEU A 126 -14.80 20.00 16.92
N PRO A 127 -14.25 19.43 15.81
CA PRO A 127 -14.91 18.34 15.11
C PRO A 127 -15.12 17.09 15.99
N ALA A 128 -14.13 16.72 16.81
CA ALA A 128 -14.23 15.57 17.70
C ALA A 128 -15.19 15.86 18.87
N GLU A 129 -15.14 17.06 19.42
CA GLU A 129 -16.03 17.51 20.50
C GLU A 129 -17.50 17.57 20.07
N ASN A 130 -17.79 18.20 18.92
CA ASN A 130 -19.14 18.32 18.40
C ASN A 130 -19.75 16.95 18.07
N ALA A 131 -18.97 16.06 17.43
CA ALA A 131 -19.42 14.71 17.13
C ALA A 131 -19.70 13.90 18.42
N ALA A 132 -18.89 14.08 19.47
CA ALA A 132 -19.12 13.43 20.75
C ALA A 132 -20.41 13.94 21.43
N ILE A 133 -20.67 15.25 21.39
CA ILE A 133 -21.90 15.87 21.90
C ILE A 133 -23.14 15.32 21.17
N GLU A 134 -23.11 15.26 19.83
CA GLU A 134 -24.20 14.72 19.02
C GLU A 134 -24.53 13.26 19.37
N GLN A 135 -23.54 12.50 19.79
CA GLN A 135 -23.68 11.09 20.15
C GLN A 135 -23.92 10.86 21.66
N GLY A 136 -23.88 11.92 22.48
CA GLY A 136 -24.02 11.84 23.93
C GLY A 136 -22.89 11.06 24.61
N ILE A 137 -21.67 11.07 24.05
CA ILE A 137 -20.50 10.33 24.53
C ILE A 137 -19.42 11.34 24.97
N HIS A 138 -18.60 10.99 25.95
CA HIS A 138 -17.47 11.81 26.35
C HIS A 138 -16.44 11.94 25.19
N PRO A 139 -15.92 13.15 24.86
CA PRO A 139 -15.03 13.35 23.71
C PRO A 139 -13.82 12.43 23.67
N ARG A 140 -13.21 12.16 24.84
CA ARG A 140 -12.12 11.19 24.95
C ARG A 140 -12.52 9.81 24.43
N ASP A 141 -13.64 9.28 24.91
CA ASP A 141 -14.10 7.93 24.56
C ASP A 141 -14.51 7.85 23.09
N TRP A 142 -15.14 8.91 22.58
CA TRP A 142 -15.47 9.06 21.18
C TRP A 142 -14.22 9.00 20.28
N THR A 143 -13.22 9.82 20.60
CA THR A 143 -11.94 9.88 19.89
C THR A 143 -11.25 8.52 19.85
N TRP A 144 -11.13 7.83 20.99
CA TRP A 144 -10.47 6.51 21.03
C TRP A 144 -11.24 5.43 20.27
N ARG A 145 -12.58 5.43 20.33
CA ARG A 145 -13.41 4.51 19.54
C ARG A 145 -13.19 4.71 18.04
N ASN A 146 -13.08 5.97 17.60
CA ASN A 146 -12.82 6.27 16.19
C ASN A 146 -11.39 5.91 15.79
N ILE A 147 -10.39 6.14 16.64
CA ILE A 147 -9.00 5.70 16.39
C ILE A 147 -8.96 4.19 16.13
N GLU A 148 -9.59 3.38 16.98
CA GLU A 148 -9.64 1.93 16.80
C GLU A 148 -10.37 1.51 15.51
N GLU A 149 -11.46 2.20 15.16
CA GLU A 149 -12.15 1.97 13.90
C GLU A 149 -11.28 2.33 12.68
N PHE A 150 -10.55 3.44 12.72
CA PHE A 150 -9.61 3.81 11.67
C PHE A 150 -8.50 2.78 11.53
N LYS A 151 -7.90 2.31 12.63
CA LYS A 151 -6.87 1.25 12.61
C LYS A 151 -7.41 -0.02 11.98
N ARG A 152 -8.64 -0.42 12.34
CA ARG A 152 -9.32 -1.57 11.74
C ARG A 152 -9.52 -1.39 10.23
N GLN A 153 -9.90 -0.20 9.78
CA GLN A 153 -10.11 0.10 8.36
C GLN A 153 -8.79 0.20 7.58
N PHE A 154 -7.74 0.79 8.13
CA PHE A 154 -6.39 0.76 7.54
C PHE A 154 -5.89 -0.66 7.35
N ARG A 155 -6.02 -1.49 8.38
CA ARG A 155 -5.74 -2.93 8.27
C ARG A 155 -6.64 -3.58 7.21
N ALA A 156 -7.92 -3.22 7.15
CA ALA A 156 -8.83 -3.75 6.12
C ALA A 156 -8.34 -3.43 4.70
N TRP A 157 -7.80 -2.23 4.47
CA TRP A 157 -7.22 -1.80 3.19
C TRP A 157 -5.83 -2.37 2.90
N GLY A 158 -5.16 -2.96 3.89
CA GLY A 158 -3.78 -3.45 3.76
C GLY A 158 -2.75 -2.33 3.69
N VAL A 159 -3.10 -1.13 4.15
CA VAL A 159 -2.20 0.01 4.30
C VAL A 159 -1.41 -0.20 5.59
N GLU A 160 -0.08 -0.13 5.50
CA GLU A 160 0.81 -0.44 6.61
C GLU A 160 1.67 0.77 7.00
N TYR A 161 1.96 0.87 8.30
CA TYR A 161 2.73 1.94 8.93
C TYR A 161 3.68 1.37 9.97
N ASP A 162 4.64 2.18 10.39
CA ASP A 162 5.39 1.92 11.62
C ASP A 162 4.52 2.24 12.84
N TRP A 163 3.67 1.28 13.21
CA TRP A 163 2.75 1.39 14.36
C TRP A 163 3.47 1.45 15.71
N ASP A 164 4.75 1.09 15.79
CA ASP A 164 5.54 1.27 17.01
C ASP A 164 5.80 2.77 17.31
N ARG A 165 5.48 3.66 16.34
CA ARG A 165 5.62 5.12 16.42
C ARG A 165 4.27 5.85 16.29
N GLU A 166 3.19 5.16 16.63
CA GLU A 166 1.85 5.75 16.69
C GLU A 166 1.80 6.86 17.75
N ILE A 167 1.23 8.01 17.39
CA ILE A 167 0.99 9.13 18.31
C ILE A 167 -0.45 9.61 18.21
N ALA A 168 -1.01 10.09 19.32
CA ALA A 168 -2.29 10.80 19.34
C ALA A 168 -2.06 12.17 19.98
N THR A 169 -2.48 13.25 19.30
CA THR A 169 -2.18 14.60 19.79
C THR A 169 -2.87 14.92 21.12
N CYS A 170 -3.94 14.19 21.46
CA CYS A 170 -4.68 14.31 22.72
C CYS A 170 -4.06 13.56 23.91
N GLU A 171 -2.98 12.81 23.72
CA GLU A 171 -2.28 12.15 24.83
C GLU A 171 -1.42 13.16 25.61
N PRO A 172 -1.42 13.13 26.96
CA PRO A 172 -0.63 14.07 27.75
C PRO A 172 0.86 14.06 27.41
N ASP A 173 1.43 12.90 27.08
CA ASP A 173 2.84 12.81 26.73
C ASP A 173 3.19 13.48 25.39
N TYR A 174 2.18 13.78 24.56
CA TYR A 174 2.36 14.54 23.32
C TYR A 174 2.29 16.06 23.54
N TYR A 175 1.34 16.56 24.33
CA TYR A 175 1.07 18.00 24.43
C TYR A 175 1.72 18.72 25.62
N LYS A 176 2.38 18.00 26.53
CA LYS A 176 3.06 18.55 27.72
C LYS A 176 4.19 19.51 27.39
#